data_AF-A0A133UB33-F1
#
_entry.id   AF-A0A133UB33-F1
#
_cell.length_a   1.000
_cell.length_b   1.000
_cell.length_c   1.000
_cell.angle_alpha   90.00
_cell.angle_beta   90.00
_cell.angle_gamma   90.00
#
_symmetry.space_group_name_H-M   'P 1'
#
loop_
_entity.id
_entity.type
_entity.pdbx_description
1 polymer ?
#
loop_
_entity_poly.entity_id
_entity_poly.type
_entity_poly.pdbx_seq_one_letter_code
_entity_poly.pdbx_strand_id
1 'polypeptide(L)'
;MIDIPKAQIDSSVIVGVVVVLAIIGVAAFSVYYFGFVKPERAELEDARKSAERTLNNTLATVDTPQAQEATEFYEAQIKEAESEEKITSLVVEITSTFELESKREELLSKAKNV
;
A
#
# COMPACT_ATOMS: atom_id res chain seq x y z
N MET A 1 -28.95 -63.32 -14.24
CA MET A 1 -28.13 -62.15 -14.61
C MET A 1 -28.99 -60.94 -14.35
N ILE A 2 -28.68 -60.13 -13.34
CA ILE A 2 -29.46 -58.93 -12.99
C ILE A 2 -28.78 -57.77 -13.69
N ASP A 3 -29.41 -57.24 -14.74
CA ASP A 3 -28.97 -56.01 -15.40
C ASP A 3 -29.37 -54.83 -14.52
N ILE A 4 -28.37 -54.16 -13.96
CA ILE A 4 -28.56 -52.90 -13.23
C ILE A 4 -28.52 -51.79 -14.27
N PRO A 5 -29.62 -51.04 -14.50
CA PRO A 5 -29.59 -49.94 -15.44
C PRO A 5 -28.59 -48.89 -14.96
N LYS A 6 -27.56 -48.60 -15.76
CA LYS A 6 -26.70 -47.43 -15.55
C LYS A 6 -27.58 -46.19 -15.63
N ALA A 7 -27.81 -45.53 -14.50
CA ALA A 7 -28.40 -44.20 -14.48
C ALA A 7 -27.54 -43.29 -15.37
N GLN A 8 -28.10 -42.83 -16.49
CA GLN A 8 -27.47 -41.80 -17.30
C GLN A 8 -27.52 -40.50 -16.49
N ILE A 9 -26.38 -40.07 -15.97
CA ILE A 9 -26.30 -38.78 -15.30
C ILE A 9 -26.45 -37.72 -16.40
N ASP A 10 -27.54 -36.98 -16.36
CA ASP A 10 -27.80 -35.91 -17.31
C ASP A 10 -26.77 -34.79 -17.13
N SER A 11 -25.90 -34.65 -18.12
CA SER A 11 -24.86 -33.63 -18.14
C SER A 11 -25.43 -32.20 -18.03
N SER A 12 -26.68 -31.97 -18.45
CA SER A 12 -27.33 -30.66 -18.32
C SER A 12 -27.59 -30.30 -16.86
N VAL A 13 -27.89 -31.27 -16.01
CA VAL A 13 -28.08 -31.08 -14.57
C VAL A 13 -26.75 -30.75 -13.89
N ILE A 14 -25.67 -31.46 -14.26
CA ILE A 14 -24.31 -31.16 -13.77
C ILE A 14 -23.92 -29.73 -14.15
N VAL A 15 -24.09 -29.36 -15.42
CA VAL A 15 -23.77 -28.02 -15.92
C VAL A 15 -24.59 -26.96 -15.18
N GLY A 16 -25.89 -27.19 -14.96
CA GLY A 16 -26.75 -26.30 -14.19
C GLY A 16 -26.24 -26.07 -12.76
N VAL A 17 -25.85 -27.14 -12.05
CA VAL A 17 -25.30 -27.04 -10.69
C VAL A 17 -23.97 -26.28 -10.67
N VAL A 18 -23.08 -26.55 -11.62
CA VAL A 18 -21.78 -25.87 -11.72
C VAL A 18 -21.96 -24.37 -11.94
N VAL A 19 -22.89 -23.98 -12.81
CA VAL A 19 -23.18 -22.56 -13.07
C VAL A 19 -23.70 -21.86 -11.83
N VAL A 20 -24.63 -22.47 -11.08
CA VAL A 20 -25.15 -21.90 -9.83
C VAL A 20 -24.04 -21.72 -8.80
N LEU A 21 -23.18 -22.73 -8.61
CA LEU A 21 -22.04 -22.64 -7.70
C LEU A 21 -21.04 -21.56 -8.14
N ALA A 22 -20.79 -21.43 -9.44
CA ALA A 22 -19.92 -20.38 -9.96
C ALA A 22 -20.47 -18.98 -9.68
N ILE A 23 -21.77 -18.75 -9.87
CA ILE A 23 -22.42 -17.47 -9.58
C ILE A 23 -22.32 -17.13 -8.09
N ILE A 24 -22.62 -18.09 -7.21
CA ILE A 24 -22.50 -17.90 -5.76
C ILE A 24 -21.05 -17.60 -5.37
N GLY A 25 -20.09 -18.34 -5.93
CA GLY A 25 -18.66 -18.12 -5.72
C GLY A 25 -18.22 -16.72 -6.14
N VAL A 26 -18.64 -16.25 -7.32
CA VAL A 26 -18.34 -14.90 -7.80
C VAL A 26 -18.98 -13.84 -6.89
N ALA A 27 -20.21 -14.03 -6.44
CA ALA A 27 -20.87 -13.09 -5.55
C ALA A 27 -20.15 -12.99 -4.20
N ALA A 28 -19.83 -14.14 -3.58
CA ALA A 28 -19.11 -14.19 -2.31
C ALA A 28 -17.69 -13.59 -2.44
N PHE A 29 -16.96 -13.93 -3.50
CA PHE A 29 -15.64 -13.36 -3.78
C PHE A 29 -15.72 -11.85 -3.98
N SER A 30 -16.73 -11.36 -4.71
CA SER A 30 -16.91 -9.93 -4.95
C SER A 30 -17.15 -9.18 -3.64
N VAL A 31 -18.04 -9.67 -2.77
CA VAL A 31 -18.29 -9.05 -1.46
C VAL A 31 -17.01 -9.02 -0.62
N TYR A 32 -16.26 -10.12 -0.57
CA TYR A 32 -14.98 -10.17 0.15
C TYR A 32 -13.95 -9.18 -0.42
N TYR A 33 -13.76 -9.19 -1.73
CA TYR A 33 -12.78 -8.34 -2.40
C TYR A 33 -13.10 -6.85 -2.24
N PHE A 34 -14.35 -6.45 -2.48
CA PHE A 34 -14.74 -5.05 -2.36
C PHE A 34 -14.93 -4.58 -0.91
N GLY A 35 -15.28 -5.48 0.01
CA GLY A 35 -15.51 -5.15 1.41
C GLY A 35 -14.26 -5.09 2.28
N PHE A 36 -13.22 -5.87 1.96
CA PHE A 36 -12.02 -5.98 2.80
C PHE A 36 -10.74 -5.65 2.03
N VAL A 37 -10.51 -6.31 0.90
CA VAL A 37 -9.22 -6.19 0.18
C VAL A 37 -9.05 -4.81 -0.47
N LYS A 38 -10.09 -4.32 -1.15
CA LYS A 38 -10.05 -3.02 -1.83
C LYS A 38 -9.87 -1.83 -0.86
N PRO A 39 -10.63 -1.71 0.24
CA PRO A 39 -10.47 -0.59 1.16
C PRO A 39 -9.09 -0.57 1.82
N GLU A 40 -8.58 -1.70 2.32
CA GLU A 40 -7.23 -1.74 2.93
C GLU A 40 -6.13 -1.30 1.95
N ARG A 41 -6.25 -1.69 0.67
CA ARG A 41 -5.32 -1.23 -0.37
C ARG A 41 -5.44 0.26 -0.65
N ALA A 42 -6.65 0.81 -0.61
CA ALA A 42 -6.89 2.23 -0.83
C ALA A 42 -6.33 3.06 0.34
N GLU A 43 -6.54 2.61 1.59
CA GLU A 43 -5.98 3.23 2.79
C GLU A 43 -4.45 3.24 2.76
N LEU A 44 -3.82 2.12 2.38
CA LEU A 44 -2.38 2.05 2.20
C LEU A 44 -1.87 3.01 1.12
N GLU A 45 -2.55 3.09 -0.03
CA GLU A 45 -2.17 3.98 -1.13
C GLU A 45 -2.31 5.46 -0.74
N ASP A 46 -3.37 5.81 -0.02
CA ASP A 46 -3.58 7.16 0.50
C ASP A 46 -2.54 7.53 1.56
N ALA A 47 -2.19 6.58 2.44
CA ALA A 47 -1.09 6.76 3.40
C ALA A 47 0.25 7.01 2.69
N ARG A 48 0.57 6.25 1.61
CA ARG A 48 1.79 6.47 0.82
C ARG A 48 1.81 7.87 0.22
N LYS A 49 0.72 8.29 -0.45
CA LYS A 49 0.61 9.63 -1.05
C LYS A 49 0.74 10.74 -0.01
N SER A 50 0.19 10.51 1.19
CA SER A 50 0.31 11.45 2.30
C SER A 50 1.76 11.56 2.78
N ALA A 51 2.45 10.43 2.95
CA ALA A 51 3.85 10.40 3.34
C ALA A 51 4.77 11.04 2.29
N GLU A 52 4.56 10.75 1.00
CA GLU A 52 5.28 11.41 -0.10
C GLU A 52 5.08 12.92 -0.09
N ARG A 53 3.86 13.41 0.17
CA ARG A 53 3.61 14.84 0.33
C ARG A 53 4.35 15.42 1.53
N THR A 54 4.35 14.73 2.67
CA THR A 54 5.10 15.17 3.85
C THR A 54 6.59 15.24 3.57
N LEU A 55 7.17 14.22 2.92
CA LEU A 55 8.57 14.19 2.52
C LEU A 55 8.92 15.39 1.62
N ASN A 56 8.11 15.61 0.58
CA ASN A 56 8.31 16.67 -0.39
C ASN A 56 8.17 18.08 0.20
N ASN A 57 7.31 18.23 1.22
CA ASN A 57 7.10 19.52 1.89
C ASN A 57 8.08 19.77 3.05
N THR A 58 8.92 18.80 3.41
CA THR A 58 9.84 18.90 4.55
C THR A 58 11.29 18.69 4.09
N LEU A 59 11.80 17.46 4.17
CA LEU A 59 13.18 17.10 3.84
C LEU A 59 13.60 17.53 2.44
N ALA A 60 12.73 17.38 1.44
CA ALA A 60 13.05 17.78 0.06
C ALA A 60 13.20 19.30 -0.12
N THR A 61 12.78 20.11 0.85
CA THR A 61 12.91 21.58 0.82
C THR A 61 14.20 22.08 1.48
N VAL A 62 14.91 21.21 2.20
CA VAL A 62 16.17 21.57 2.89
C VAL A 62 17.34 21.38 1.93
N ASP A 63 18.08 22.44 1.64
CA ASP A 63 19.17 22.43 0.66
C ASP A 63 20.51 21.94 1.28
N THR A 64 20.47 20.76 1.90
CA THR A 64 21.66 20.06 2.38
C THR A 64 21.87 18.74 1.62
N PRO A 65 23.13 18.32 1.35
CA PRO A 65 23.40 17.03 0.71
C PRO A 65 22.83 15.85 1.51
N GLN A 66 22.82 15.96 2.84
CA GLN A 66 22.26 14.95 3.74
C GLN A 66 20.73 14.88 3.63
N ALA A 67 20.04 16.02 3.48
CA ALA A 67 18.60 16.03 3.27
C ALA A 67 18.20 15.43 1.92
N GLN A 68 19.00 15.63 0.87
CA GLN A 68 18.78 15.00 -0.44
C GLN A 68 18.93 13.47 -0.37
N GLU A 69 20.01 12.97 0.23
CA GLU A 69 20.22 11.53 0.41
C GLU A 69 19.12 10.88 1.27
N ALA A 70 18.74 11.55 2.37
CA ALA A 70 17.64 11.11 3.21
C ALA A 70 16.29 11.12 2.46
N THR A 71 16.08 12.09 1.57
CA THR A 71 14.87 12.17 0.74
C THR A 71 14.76 10.96 -0.18
N GLU A 72 15.81 10.64 -0.93
CA GLU A 72 15.84 9.46 -1.82
C GLU A 72 15.64 8.15 -1.03
N PHE A 73 16.28 8.05 0.14
CA PHE A 73 16.15 6.90 1.02
C PHE A 73 14.72 6.71 1.54
N TYR A 74 14.08 7.77 2.02
CA TYR A 74 12.70 7.70 2.52
C TYR A 74 11.68 7.51 1.40
N GLU A 75 11.91 8.09 0.22
CA GLU A 75 11.07 7.85 -0.96
C GLU A 75 11.04 6.35 -1.33
N ALA A 76 12.22 5.71 -1.36
CA ALA A 76 12.30 4.27 -1.60
C ALA A 76 11.56 3.46 -0.53
N GLN A 77 11.75 3.79 0.75
CA GLN A 77 11.07 3.09 1.84
C GLN A 77 9.54 3.27 1.83
N ILE A 78 9.02 4.47 1.50
CA ILE A 78 7.57 4.70 1.40
C ILE A 78 6.98 3.84 0.28
N LYS A 79 7.68 3.72 -0.85
CA LYS A 79 7.24 2.92 -1.99
C LYS A 79 7.21 1.42 -1.69
N GLU A 80 8.17 0.94 -0.91
CA GLU A 80 8.28 -0.47 -0.50
C GLU A 80 7.41 -0.83 0.71
N ALA A 81 6.92 0.14 1.48
CA ALA A 81 6.15 -0.12 2.70
C ALA A 81 4.84 -0.86 2.41
N GLU A 82 4.69 -2.06 2.96
CA GLU A 82 3.51 -2.93 2.76
C GLU A 82 2.37 -2.68 3.74
N SER A 83 2.56 -1.80 4.73
CA SER A 83 1.55 -1.50 5.76
C SER A 83 1.49 -0.01 6.11
N GLU A 84 0.30 0.43 6.54
CA GLU A 84 0.07 1.80 7.01
C GLU A 84 0.90 2.12 8.27
N GLU A 85 1.08 1.15 9.16
CA GLU A 85 1.91 1.28 10.35
C GLU A 85 3.37 1.59 9.98
N LYS A 86 3.90 0.90 8.97
CA LYS A 86 5.26 1.16 8.48
C LYS A 86 5.36 2.56 7.87
N ILE A 87 4.38 2.98 7.09
CA ILE A 87 4.33 4.35 6.53
C ILE A 87 4.28 5.40 7.64
N THR A 88 3.45 5.18 8.65
CA THR A 88 3.32 6.10 9.80
C THR A 88 4.65 6.24 10.55
N SER A 89 5.34 5.12 10.79
CA SER A 89 6.70 5.14 11.36
C SER A 89 7.67 5.96 10.51
N LEU A 90 7.63 5.78 9.18
CA LEU A 90 8.48 6.54 8.26
C LEU A 90 8.19 8.04 8.32
N VAL A 91 6.92 8.45 8.43
CA VAL A 91 6.56 9.88 8.57
C VAL A 91 7.14 10.49 9.85
N VAL A 92 7.15 9.74 10.95
CA VAL A 92 7.78 10.18 12.21
C VAL A 92 9.29 10.34 12.03
N GLU A 93 9.94 9.37 11.38
CA GLU A 93 11.38 9.43 11.08
C GLU A 93 11.74 10.60 10.14
N ILE A 94 10.94 10.83 9.11
CA ILE A 94 11.07 11.97 8.17
C ILE A 94 11.01 13.29 8.95
N THR A 95 10.04 13.43 9.85
CA THR A 95 9.87 14.66 10.65
C THR A 95 11.08 14.89 11.57
N SER A 96 11.57 13.84 12.23
CA SER A 96 12.74 13.96 13.11
C SER A 96 14.02 14.31 12.33
N THR A 97 14.22 13.70 11.16
CA THR A 97 15.37 13.97 10.30
C THR A 97 15.27 15.39 9.70
N PHE A 98 14.07 15.84 9.33
CA PHE A 98 13.83 17.21 8.91
C PHE A 98 14.24 18.23 9.98
N GLU A 99 13.81 18.07 11.23
CA GLU A 99 14.19 18.99 12.32
C GLU A 99 15.71 19.08 12.50
N LEU A 100 16.41 17.95 12.37
CA LEU A 100 17.86 17.91 12.45
C LEU A 100 18.52 18.67 11.29
N GLU A 101 18.07 18.42 10.06
CA GLU A 101 18.65 19.03 8.86
C GLU A 101 18.29 20.51 8.69
N SER A 102 17.08 20.92 9.04
CA SER A 102 16.72 22.36 9.09
C SER A 102 17.61 23.13 10.05
N LYS A 103 17.90 22.56 11.23
CA LYS A 103 18.82 23.20 12.18
C LYS A 103 20.25 23.23 11.65
N ARG A 104 20.67 22.19 10.91
CA ARG A 104 21.98 22.14 10.27
C ARG A 104 22.12 23.23 9.20
N GLU A 105 21.11 23.40 8.37
CA GLU A 105 21.03 24.46 7.36
C GLU A 105 21.11 25.85 8.01
N GLU A 106 20.35 26.09 9.08
CA GLU A 106 20.39 27.35 9.84
C GLU A 106 21.80 27.66 10.35
N LEU A 107 22.47 26.67 10.94
CA LEU A 107 23.84 26.81 11.46
C LEU A 107 24.86 27.05 10.34
N LEU A 108 24.73 26.35 9.21
CA LEU A 108 25.58 26.55 8.03
C LEU A 108 25.38 27.95 7.42
N SER A 109 24.13 28.42 7.34
CA SER A 109 23.80 29.76 6.90
C SER A 109 24.41 30.83 7.80
N LYS A 110 24.31 30.65 9.13
CA LYS A 110 24.91 31.56 10.11
C LYS A 110 26.44 31.57 10.02
N ALA A 111 27.07 30.41 9.83
CA ALA A 111 28.53 30.31 9.68
C ALA A 111 29.05 30.96 8.40
N LYS A 112 28.28 30.96 7.31
CA LYS A 112 28.65 31.65 6.04
C LYS A 112 28.49 33.17 6.10
N ASN A 113 27.70 33.70 7.04
CA ASN A 113 27.40 35.12 7.20
C ASN A 113 28.27 35.83 8.27
N VAL A 114 29.27 35.13 8.83
CA VAL A 114 30.29 35.66 9.77
C VAL A 114 31.63 35.69 9.05
#